data_AF-A0A353NNE8-F1
#
_entry.id   AF-A0A353NNE8-F1
#
_cell.length_a   1.000
_cell.length_b   1.000
_cell.length_c   1.000
_cell.angle_alpha   90.00
_cell.angle_beta   90.00
_cell.angle_gamma   90.00
#
_symmetry.space_group_name_H-M   'P 1'
#
loop_
_entity.id
_entity.type
_entity.pdbx_description
1 polymer ?
#
loop_
_entity_poly.entity_id
_entity_poly.type
_entity_poly.pdbx_seq_one_letter_code
_entity_poly.pdbx_strand_id
1 'polypeptide(L)'
;MLYQNAIVSGLVAGVLARLFMLRLDYRQYPTYPHDLITHIALGAIAALIGAVFIPALLLKLCCVPRCLTIAAEQFRHVRNMERETLLKLEENELVQRGVDYVEGIARTFEARNYLTIFTAIIASGLTIWIGWLYATAATIIIIILSQFLKTGQVVGEIAEVVAAKLHFKGPLLMVDDIVIMNVGYP
;
A
#
# COMPACT_ATOMS: atom_id res chain seq x y z
N MET A 1 -29.21 -2.65 -13.79
CA MET A 1 -28.71 -3.98 -13.38
C MET A 1 -27.27 -4.26 -13.84
N LEU A 2 -26.96 -4.36 -15.15
CA LEU A 2 -25.59 -4.70 -15.60
C LEU A 2 -24.49 -3.79 -15.04
N TYR A 3 -24.64 -2.46 -15.19
CA TYR A 3 -23.67 -1.50 -14.68
C TYR A 3 -23.55 -1.49 -13.16
N GLN A 4 -24.65 -1.69 -12.44
CA GLN A 4 -24.64 -1.79 -10.98
C GLN A 4 -23.85 -3.03 -10.52
N ASN A 5 -24.08 -4.17 -11.18
CA ASN A 5 -23.36 -5.40 -10.88
C ASN A 5 -21.86 -5.26 -11.17
N ALA A 6 -21.49 -4.54 -12.23
CA ALA A 6 -20.10 -4.23 -12.56
C ALA A 6 -19.43 -3.30 -11.53
N ILE A 7 -20.15 -2.29 -11.03
CA ILE A 7 -19.65 -1.41 -9.98
C ILE A 7 -19.43 -2.20 -8.69
N VAL A 8 -20.40 -3.04 -8.30
CA VAL A 8 -20.28 -3.87 -7.09
C VAL A 8 -19.14 -4.87 -7.21
N SER A 9 -19.01 -5.57 -8.35
CA SER A 9 -17.92 -6.52 -8.57
C SER A 9 -16.55 -5.84 -8.55
N GLY A 10 -16.41 -4.70 -9.22
CA GLY A 10 -15.20 -3.89 -9.22
C GLY A 10 -14.82 -3.39 -7.83
N LEU A 11 -15.80 -2.90 -7.06
CA LEU A 11 -15.57 -2.41 -5.70
C LEU A 11 -15.09 -3.52 -4.78
N VAL A 12 -15.78 -4.67 -4.78
CA VAL A 12 -15.40 -5.84 -3.97
C VAL A 12 -14.01 -6.34 -4.36
N ALA A 13 -13.74 -6.46 -5.67
CA ALA A 13 -12.45 -6.88 -6.18
C ALA A 13 -11.31 -5.96 -5.71
N GLY A 14 -11.48 -4.65 -5.85
CA GLY A 14 -10.47 -3.68 -5.43
C GLY A 14 -10.25 -3.66 -3.93
N VAL A 15 -11.32 -3.69 -3.13
CA VAL A 15 -11.20 -3.76 -1.66
C VAL A 15 -10.48 -5.04 -1.24
N LEU A 16 -10.81 -6.19 -1.83
CA LEU A 16 -10.10 -7.45 -1.57
C LEU A 16 -8.63 -7.35 -1.96
N ALA A 17 -8.31 -6.83 -3.15
CA ALA A 17 -6.94 -6.62 -3.58
C ALA A 17 -6.16 -5.77 -2.56
N ARG A 18 -6.77 -4.68 -2.07
CA ARG A 18 -6.17 -3.84 -1.03
C ARG A 18 -5.90 -4.62 0.26
N LEU A 19 -6.87 -5.39 0.74
CA LEU A 19 -6.75 -6.17 1.97
C LEU A 19 -5.64 -7.21 1.86
N PHE A 20 -5.50 -7.90 0.73
CA PHE A 20 -4.41 -8.86 0.51
C PHE A 20 -3.03 -8.18 0.38
N MET A 21 -2.98 -6.96 -0.17
CA MET A 21 -1.74 -6.19 -0.24
C MET A 21 -1.30 -5.64 1.13
N LEU A 22 -2.25 -5.39 2.02
CA LEU A 22 -2.05 -4.79 3.32
C LEU A 22 -1.14 -5.68 4.18
N ARG A 23 0.08 -5.20 4.43
CA ARG A 23 0.97 -5.73 5.47
C ARG A 23 1.56 -4.52 6.17
N LEU A 24 1.23 -4.37 7.46
CA LEU A 24 1.73 -3.33 8.33
C LEU A 24 2.34 -4.01 9.55
N ASP A 25 3.56 -3.63 9.90
CA ASP A 25 4.21 -4.06 11.13
C ASP A 25 4.16 -2.91 12.13
N TYR A 26 3.58 -3.16 13.31
CA TYR A 26 3.45 -2.19 14.39
C TYR A 26 4.82 -1.73 14.94
N ARG A 27 5.88 -2.53 14.73
CA ARG A 27 7.25 -2.17 15.14
C ARG A 27 7.83 -1.03 14.31
N GLN A 28 7.29 -0.82 13.11
CA GLN A 28 7.78 0.20 12.17
C GLN A 28 6.93 1.49 12.21
N TYR A 29 5.72 1.41 12.77
CA TYR A 29 4.75 2.50 12.79
C TYR A 29 4.12 2.67 14.17
N PRO A 30 4.38 3.79 14.88
CA PRO A 30 3.85 4.01 16.22
C PRO A 30 2.33 4.28 16.25
N THR A 31 1.73 4.67 15.11
CA THR A 31 0.32 5.07 15.00
C THR A 31 -0.66 3.91 14.76
N TYR A 32 -0.22 2.65 14.87
CA TYR A 32 -1.11 1.51 14.76
C TYR A 32 -2.20 1.56 15.86
N PRO A 33 -3.50 1.40 15.57
CA PRO A 33 -4.11 0.92 14.32
C PRO A 33 -4.66 2.02 13.39
N HIS A 34 -4.42 3.30 13.66
CA HIS A 34 -5.03 4.39 12.88
C HIS A 34 -4.58 4.36 11.41
N ASP A 35 -3.29 4.14 11.15
CA ASP A 35 -2.75 4.03 9.78
C ASP A 35 -3.32 2.84 8.99
N LEU A 36 -3.67 1.76 9.68
CA LEU A 36 -4.36 0.62 9.05
C LEU A 36 -5.72 1.07 8.48
N ILE A 37 -6.48 1.84 9.26
CA ILE A 37 -7.80 2.33 8.86
C ILE A 37 -7.69 3.31 7.70
N THR A 38 -6.74 4.25 7.75
CA THR A 38 -6.53 5.22 6.66
C THR A 38 -6.21 4.51 5.34
N HIS A 39 -5.34 3.49 5.37
CA HIS A 39 -4.99 2.71 4.20
C HIS A 39 -6.13 1.87 3.64
N ILE A 40 -7.01 1.34 4.48
CA ILE A 40 -8.22 0.63 4.03
C ILE A 40 -9.19 1.62 3.39
N ALA A 41 -9.42 2.77 4.03
CA ALA A 41 -10.30 3.81 3.51
C ALA A 41 -9.83 4.34 2.14
N LEU A 42 -8.54 4.66 2.01
CA LEU A 42 -7.94 5.11 0.76
C LEU A 42 -8.02 4.05 -0.34
N GLY A 43 -7.80 2.78 0.01
CA GLY A 43 -7.97 1.67 -0.93
C GLY A 43 -9.42 1.45 -1.35
N ALA A 44 -10.39 1.66 -0.45
CA ALA A 44 -11.81 1.60 -0.80
C ALA A 44 -12.20 2.73 -1.77
N ILE A 45 -11.68 3.95 -1.56
CA ILE A 45 -11.86 5.08 -2.49
C ILE A 45 -11.23 4.76 -3.85
N ALA A 46 -10.02 4.21 -3.87
CA ALA A 46 -9.34 3.78 -5.09
C ALA A 46 -10.15 2.71 -5.84
N ALA A 47 -10.67 1.71 -5.12
CA ALA A 47 -11.54 0.67 -5.68
C ALA A 47 -12.83 1.26 -6.26
N LEU A 48 -13.46 2.22 -5.58
CA LEU A 48 -14.67 2.89 -6.06
C LEU A 48 -14.43 3.65 -7.36
N ILE A 49 -13.34 4.42 -7.43
CA ILE A 49 -12.95 5.16 -8.64
C ILE A 49 -12.75 4.19 -9.81
N GLY A 50 -12.02 3.10 -9.59
CA GLY A 50 -11.80 2.10 -10.63
C GLY A 50 -13.07 1.37 -11.06
N ALA A 51 -13.94 1.00 -10.11
CA ALA A 51 -15.17 0.27 -10.38
C ALA A 51 -16.16 1.08 -11.24
N VAL A 52 -16.22 2.39 -11.04
CA VAL A 52 -17.12 3.31 -11.77
C VAL A 52 -16.54 3.72 -13.13
N PHE A 53 -15.22 3.59 -13.34
CA PHE A 53 -14.53 4.09 -14.53
C PHE A 53 -15.09 3.55 -15.86
N ILE A 54 -15.15 2.23 -16.03
CA ILE A 54 -15.67 1.61 -17.27
C ILE A 54 -17.15 1.94 -17.50
N PRO A 55 -18.07 1.76 -16.51
CA PRO A 55 -19.45 2.20 -16.66
C PRO A 55 -19.60 3.66 -17.08
N ALA A 56 -18.84 4.57 -16.47
CA ALA A 56 -18.91 6.00 -16.75
C ALA A 56 -18.40 6.34 -18.16
N LEU A 57 -17.37 5.64 -18.63
CA LEU A 57 -16.84 5.77 -20.00
C LEU A 57 -17.88 5.32 -21.03
N LEU A 58 -18.52 4.16 -20.81
CA LEU A 58 -19.54 3.62 -21.71
C LEU A 58 -20.79 4.50 -21.77
N LEU A 59 -21.17 5.11 -20.65
CA LEU A 59 -22.26 6.09 -20.56
C LEU A 59 -21.85 7.49 -21.05
N LYS A 60 -20.62 7.66 -21.54
CA LYS A 60 -20.06 8.94 -22.05
C LYS A 60 -20.23 10.10 -21.06
N LEU A 61 -20.05 9.81 -19.77
CA LEU A 61 -20.17 10.83 -18.73
C LEU A 61 -18.96 11.77 -18.79
N CYS A 62 -19.21 13.07 -18.89
CA CYS A 62 -18.15 14.10 -18.88
C CYS A 62 -17.38 14.17 -17.55
N CYS A 63 -17.82 13.45 -16.50
CA CYS A 63 -17.14 13.42 -15.21
C CYS A 63 -15.88 12.55 -15.17
N VAL A 64 -15.69 11.64 -16.15
CA VAL A 64 -14.57 10.66 -16.14
C VAL A 64 -13.19 11.33 -16.00
N PRO A 65 -12.82 12.37 -16.79
CA PRO A 65 -11.54 13.03 -16.64
C PRO A 65 -11.34 13.64 -15.25
N ARG A 66 -12.41 14.24 -14.69
CA ARG A 66 -12.37 14.84 -13.35
C ARG A 66 -12.16 13.78 -12.26
N CYS A 67 -12.78 12.62 -12.37
CA CYS A 67 -12.57 11.50 -11.44
C CYS A 67 -11.11 11.01 -11.46
N LEU A 68 -10.48 10.94 -12.64
CA LEU A 68 -9.06 10.58 -12.75
C LEU A 68 -8.15 11.63 -12.12
N THR A 69 -8.44 12.92 -12.34
CA THR A 69 -7.66 14.02 -11.72
C THR A 69 -7.72 13.94 -10.20
N ILE A 70 -8.92 13.79 -9.62
CA ILE A 70 -9.10 13.66 -8.16
C ILE A 70 -8.37 12.42 -7.63
N ALA A 71 -8.41 11.30 -8.36
CA ALA A 71 -7.68 10.09 -7.99
C ALA A 71 -6.16 10.34 -7.93
N ALA A 72 -5.61 10.96 -8.97
CA ALA A 72 -4.18 11.26 -9.07
C ALA A 72 -3.73 12.20 -7.93
N GLU A 73 -4.52 13.22 -7.62
CA GLU A 73 -4.25 14.13 -6.50
C GLU A 73 -4.27 13.40 -5.16
N GLN A 74 -5.25 12.52 -4.94
CA GLN A 74 -5.36 11.77 -3.69
C GLN A 74 -4.14 10.88 -3.46
N PHE A 75 -3.65 10.15 -4.47
CA PHE A 75 -2.50 9.26 -4.26
C PHE A 75 -1.18 10.00 -4.09
N ARG A 76 -1.01 11.14 -4.79
CA ARG A 76 0.13 12.03 -4.53
C ARG A 76 0.09 12.55 -3.10
N HIS A 77 -1.09 12.90 -2.58
CA HIS A 77 -1.23 13.33 -1.19
C HIS A 77 -0.87 12.21 -0.20
N VAL A 78 -1.31 10.98 -0.47
CA VAL A 78 -0.93 9.80 0.34
C VAL A 78 0.57 9.58 0.35
N ARG A 79 1.23 9.64 -0.81
CA ARG A 79 2.70 9.53 -0.90
C ARG A 79 3.39 10.61 -0.07
N ASN A 80 2.95 11.86 -0.19
CA ASN A 80 3.56 12.98 0.53
C ASN A 80 3.39 12.82 2.05
N MET A 81 2.19 12.44 2.49
CA MET A 81 1.89 12.15 3.90
C MET A 81 2.79 11.03 4.45
N GLU A 82 2.91 9.91 3.74
CA GLU A 82 3.79 8.80 4.16
C GLU A 82 5.25 9.23 4.24
N ARG A 83 5.73 9.92 3.21
CA ARG A 83 7.11 10.40 3.16
C ARG A 83 7.42 11.35 4.32
N GLU A 84 6.55 12.31 4.58
CA GLU A 84 6.73 13.27 5.68
C GLU A 84 6.70 12.59 7.04
N THR A 85 5.80 11.64 7.25
CA THR A 85 5.73 10.88 8.50
C THR A 85 7.01 10.06 8.71
N LEU A 86 7.46 9.33 7.69
CA LEU A 86 8.67 8.53 7.78
C LEU A 86 9.92 9.40 8.02
N LEU A 87 10.08 10.51 7.28
CA LEU A 87 11.22 11.42 7.48
C LEU A 87 11.29 11.98 8.92
N LYS A 88 10.14 12.26 9.55
CA LYS A 88 10.11 12.71 10.95
C LYS A 88 10.46 11.59 11.94
N LEU A 89 10.15 10.35 11.61
CA LEU A 89 10.55 9.20 12.44
C LEU A 89 12.07 8.98 12.36
N GLU A 90 12.68 9.17 11.17
CA GLU A 90 14.13 9.06 10.96
C GLU A 90 14.94 10.02 11.84
N GLU A 91 14.42 11.20 12.20
CA GLU A 91 15.11 12.16 13.07
C GLU A 91 15.37 11.62 14.48
N ASN A 92 14.57 10.66 14.94
CA ASN A 92 14.66 10.09 16.29
C ASN A 92 15.32 8.70 16.32
N GLU A 93 15.67 8.15 15.15
CA GLU A 93 16.29 6.84 15.03
C GLU A 93 17.82 6.93 15.17
N LEU A 94 18.42 5.93 15.82
CA LEU A 94 19.87 5.85 16.02
C LEU A 94 20.61 5.64 14.70
N VAL A 95 19.98 4.92 13.77
CA VAL A 95 20.50 4.65 12.43
C VAL A 95 19.40 4.97 11.42
N GLN A 96 19.63 6.02 10.64
CA GLN A 96 18.70 6.43 9.60
C GLN A 96 18.74 5.48 8.41
N ARG A 97 17.57 5.23 7.81
CA ARG A 97 17.37 4.41 6.61
C ARG A 97 17.79 5.12 5.32
N GLY A 98 17.84 6.45 5.33
CA GLY A 98 18.21 7.30 4.20
C GLY A 98 17.01 7.79 3.37
N VAL A 99 17.15 8.99 2.81
CA VAL A 99 16.06 9.72 2.13
C VAL A 99 15.52 8.96 0.91
N ASP A 100 16.41 8.37 0.10
CA ASP A 100 16.02 7.62 -1.10
C ASP A 100 15.21 6.36 -0.75
N TYR A 101 15.55 5.71 0.36
CA TYR A 101 14.80 4.54 0.83
C TYR A 101 13.41 4.93 1.32
N VAL A 102 13.29 6.04 2.07
CA VAL A 102 12.00 6.60 2.50
C VAL A 102 11.13 7.00 1.31
N GLU A 103 11.71 7.64 0.31
CA GLU A 103 11.04 7.98 -0.95
C GLU A 103 10.57 6.72 -1.69
N GLY A 104 11.39 5.67 -1.71
CA GLY A 104 11.02 4.35 -2.24
C GLY A 104 9.81 3.76 -1.52
N ILE A 105 9.81 3.75 -0.18
CA ILE A 105 8.67 3.29 0.62
C ILE A 105 7.41 4.09 0.27
N ALA A 106 7.49 5.42 0.25
CA ALA A 106 6.34 6.28 -0.06
C ALA A 106 5.76 6.01 -1.46
N ARG A 107 6.61 5.74 -2.46
CA ARG A 107 6.17 5.33 -3.81
C ARG A 107 5.47 3.97 -3.83
N THR A 108 5.89 3.02 -2.99
CA THR A 108 5.18 1.73 -2.90
C THR A 108 3.75 1.89 -2.35
N PHE A 109 3.51 2.85 -1.44
CA PHE A 109 2.16 3.15 -0.97
C PHE A 109 1.28 3.74 -2.07
N GLU A 110 1.83 4.65 -2.89
CA GLU A 110 1.18 5.17 -4.09
C GLU A 110 0.84 4.04 -5.07
N ALA A 111 1.83 3.19 -5.38
CA ALA A 111 1.70 2.08 -6.32
C ALA A 111 0.61 1.07 -5.94
N ARG A 112 0.48 0.75 -4.64
CA ARG A 112 -0.57 -0.17 -4.16
C ARG A 112 -1.98 0.37 -4.41
N ASN A 113 -2.18 1.68 -4.37
CA ASN A 113 -3.47 2.28 -4.72
C ASN A 113 -3.73 2.21 -6.24
N TYR A 114 -2.70 2.38 -7.08
CA TYR A 114 -2.84 2.16 -8.53
C TYR A 114 -3.20 0.72 -8.87
N LEU A 115 -2.56 -0.27 -8.24
CA LEU A 115 -2.93 -1.67 -8.43
C LEU A 115 -4.39 -1.92 -8.00
N THR A 116 -4.84 -1.28 -6.91
CA THR A 116 -6.23 -1.37 -6.45
C THR A 116 -7.22 -0.83 -7.49
N ILE A 117 -6.96 0.34 -8.07
CA ILE A 117 -7.77 0.86 -9.19
C ILE A 117 -7.76 -0.11 -10.36
N PHE A 118 -6.59 -0.57 -10.76
CA PHE A 118 -6.45 -1.45 -11.92
C PHE A 118 -7.24 -2.74 -11.75
N THR A 119 -7.18 -3.37 -10.56
CA THR A 119 -7.99 -4.55 -10.25
C THR A 119 -9.49 -4.27 -10.34
N ALA A 120 -9.95 -3.12 -9.81
CA ALA A 120 -11.36 -2.73 -9.84
C ALA A 120 -11.86 -2.41 -11.26
N ILE A 121 -11.04 -1.74 -12.08
CA ILE A 121 -11.32 -1.46 -13.50
C ILE A 121 -11.51 -2.76 -14.27
N ILE A 122 -10.59 -3.72 -14.12
CA ILE A 122 -10.67 -4.97 -14.87
C ILE A 122 -11.86 -5.80 -14.41
N ALA A 123 -12.08 -5.93 -13.09
CA ALA A 123 -13.23 -6.67 -12.58
C ALA A 123 -14.56 -6.07 -13.05
N SER A 124 -14.71 -4.75 -13.00
CA SER A 124 -15.89 -4.04 -13.51
C SER A 124 -16.06 -4.22 -15.02
N GLY A 125 -15.00 -4.01 -15.81
CA GLY A 125 -15.03 -4.15 -17.27
C GLY A 125 -15.35 -5.57 -17.75
N LEU A 126 -14.72 -6.59 -17.16
CA LEU A 126 -14.99 -7.99 -17.49
C LEU A 126 -16.42 -8.40 -17.13
N THR A 127 -16.97 -7.86 -16.04
CA THR A 127 -18.37 -8.12 -15.66
C THR A 127 -19.33 -7.61 -16.73
N ILE A 128 -19.01 -6.51 -17.40
CA ILE A 128 -19.83 -5.94 -18.48
C ILE A 128 -19.68 -6.76 -19.77
N TRP A 129 -18.47 -7.15 -20.16
CA TRP A 129 -18.21 -7.74 -21.47
C TRP A 129 -18.42 -9.25 -21.54
N ILE A 130 -18.00 -9.99 -20.51
CA ILE A 130 -17.94 -11.47 -20.54
C ILE A 130 -18.86 -12.06 -19.45
N GLY A 131 -19.36 -11.22 -18.55
CA GLY A 131 -20.28 -11.61 -17.47
C GLY A 131 -19.57 -11.97 -16.17
N TRP A 132 -20.37 -12.12 -15.11
CA TRP A 132 -19.89 -12.18 -13.73
C TRP A 132 -19.02 -13.41 -13.42
N LEU A 133 -19.30 -14.58 -13.99
CA LEU A 133 -18.56 -15.82 -13.74
C LEU A 133 -17.10 -15.75 -14.22
N TYR A 134 -16.87 -15.19 -15.41
CA TYR A 134 -15.51 -15.05 -15.94
C TYR A 134 -14.78 -13.89 -15.28
N ALA A 135 -15.51 -12.84 -14.88
CA ALA A 135 -14.96 -11.72 -14.14
C ALA A 135 -14.39 -12.14 -12.78
N THR A 136 -15.05 -13.03 -12.04
CA THR A 136 -14.54 -13.51 -10.74
C THR A 136 -13.25 -14.32 -10.90
N ALA A 137 -13.19 -15.24 -11.87
CA ALA A 137 -11.97 -16.02 -12.14
C ALA A 137 -10.79 -15.12 -12.52
N ALA A 138 -10.99 -14.16 -13.42
CA ALA A 138 -9.96 -13.19 -13.80
C ALA A 138 -9.54 -12.29 -12.63
N THR A 139 -10.48 -11.90 -11.78
CA THR A 139 -10.19 -11.10 -10.57
C THR A 139 -9.26 -11.84 -9.63
N ILE A 140 -9.47 -13.14 -9.41
CA ILE A 140 -8.58 -13.96 -8.57
C ILE A 140 -7.15 -13.95 -9.13
N ILE A 141 -7.00 -14.16 -10.44
CA ILE A 141 -5.70 -14.14 -11.12
C ILE A 141 -5.02 -12.78 -10.95
N ILE A 142 -5.76 -11.68 -11.12
CA ILE A 142 -5.23 -10.32 -10.99
C ILE A 142 -4.83 -10.03 -9.55
N ILE A 143 -5.61 -10.45 -8.55
CA ILE A 143 -5.25 -10.32 -7.13
C ILE A 143 -3.94 -11.07 -6.87
N ILE A 144 -3.80 -12.30 -7.36
CA ILE A 144 -2.56 -13.08 -7.22
C ILE A 144 -1.39 -12.33 -7.87
N LEU A 145 -1.53 -11.89 -9.13
CA LEU A 145 -0.49 -11.15 -9.83
C LEU A 145 -0.08 -9.88 -9.08
N SER A 146 -1.06 -9.18 -8.51
CA SER A 146 -0.85 -7.97 -7.74
C SER A 146 -0.07 -8.23 -6.43
N GLN A 147 -0.10 -9.45 -5.88
CA GLN A 147 0.75 -9.84 -4.74
C GLN A 147 2.22 -10.01 -5.12
N PHE A 148 2.53 -10.32 -6.39
CA PHE A 148 3.91 -10.37 -6.86
C PHE A 148 4.43 -8.97 -7.17
N LEU A 149 3.59 -8.13 -7.80
CA LEU A 149 3.96 -6.76 -8.17
C LEU A 149 4.12 -5.80 -6.98
N LYS A 150 3.60 -6.15 -5.80
CA LYS A 150 3.72 -5.28 -4.61
C LYS A 150 5.07 -5.35 -3.90
N THR A 151 5.87 -6.38 -4.19
CA THR A 151 7.08 -6.72 -3.43
C THR A 151 8.32 -6.17 -4.13
N GLY A 152 9.15 -5.42 -3.40
CA GLY A 152 10.49 -5.01 -3.85
C GLY A 152 11.57 -5.95 -3.33
N GLN A 153 12.83 -5.61 -3.57
CA GLN A 153 13.98 -6.36 -3.07
C GLN A 153 13.97 -6.41 -1.53
N VAL A 154 14.35 -7.54 -0.96
CA VAL A 154 14.52 -7.70 0.49
C VAL A 154 15.96 -7.47 0.90
N VAL A 155 16.20 -7.02 2.15
CA VAL A 155 17.57 -6.74 2.65
C VAL A 155 18.50 -7.95 2.50
N GLY A 156 17.98 -9.17 2.64
CA GLY A 156 18.75 -10.40 2.42
C GLY A 156 19.23 -10.65 1.00
N GLU A 157 18.73 -9.91 0.00
CA GLU A 157 19.24 -9.97 -1.38
C GLU A 157 20.49 -9.09 -1.59
N ILE A 158 20.71 -8.10 -0.72
CA ILE A 158 21.78 -7.10 -0.85
C ILE A 158 22.81 -7.16 0.28
N ALA A 159 22.51 -7.86 1.37
CA ALA A 159 23.39 -7.98 2.53
C ALA A 159 23.21 -9.33 3.23
N GLU A 160 24.29 -9.81 3.86
CA GLU A 160 24.26 -10.99 4.73
C GLU A 160 23.68 -10.61 6.10
N VAL A 161 22.59 -11.27 6.50
CA VAL A 161 21.92 -11.03 7.79
C VAL A 161 22.41 -12.06 8.80
N VAL A 162 23.19 -11.60 9.79
CA VAL A 162 23.78 -12.45 10.84
C VAL A 162 23.13 -12.13 12.18
N ALA A 163 22.90 -13.16 13.01
CA ALA A 163 22.41 -12.98 14.36
C ALA A 163 23.49 -12.37 15.27
N ALA A 164 23.26 -11.14 15.74
CA ALA A 164 24.18 -10.41 16.61
C ALA A 164 23.97 -10.74 18.10
N LYS A 165 25.02 -10.61 18.93
CA LYS A 165 24.93 -10.90 20.38
C LYS A 165 24.61 -9.63 21.16
N LEU A 166 23.51 -9.69 21.90
CA LEU A 166 23.14 -8.67 22.88
C LEU A 166 23.97 -8.84 24.15
N HIS A 167 24.61 -7.78 24.61
CA HIS A 167 25.29 -7.76 25.91
C HIS A 167 25.31 -6.36 26.53
N PHE A 168 25.58 -6.28 27.82
CA PHE A 168 25.67 -5.02 28.55
C PHE A 168 27.12 -4.66 28.84
N LYS A 169 27.46 -3.39 28.62
CA LYS A 169 28.72 -2.79 29.08
C LYS A 169 28.39 -1.71 30.12
N GLY A 170 28.30 -2.14 31.37
CA GLY A 170 27.74 -1.32 32.45
C GLY A 170 26.25 -1.03 32.17
N PRO A 171 25.80 0.23 32.19
CA PRO A 171 24.40 0.60 31.94
C PRO A 171 24.05 0.70 30.44
N LEU A 172 25.02 0.51 29.54
CA LEU A 172 24.79 0.54 28.09
C LEU A 172 24.41 -0.85 27.59
N LEU A 173 23.27 -0.94 26.92
CA LEU A 173 22.89 -2.10 26.10
C LEU A 173 23.60 -2.00 24.74
N MET A 174 24.31 -3.05 24.37
CA MET A 174 25.07 -3.14 23.12
C MET A 174 24.66 -4.36 22.29
N VAL A 175 24.78 -4.23 20.98
CA VAL A 175 24.64 -5.31 19.99
C VAL A 175 25.98 -5.44 19.29
N ASP A 176 26.69 -6.53 19.56
CA ASP A 176 28.12 -6.66 19.25
C ASP A 176 28.87 -5.38 19.69
N ASP A 177 29.55 -4.67 18.79
CA ASP A 177 30.32 -3.47 19.12
C ASP A 177 29.50 -2.16 19.05
N ILE A 178 28.20 -2.21 18.76
CA ILE A 178 27.34 -1.04 18.56
C ILE A 178 26.54 -0.74 19.83
N VAL A 179 26.66 0.50 20.33
CA VAL A 179 25.85 1.00 21.46
C VAL A 179 24.43 1.27 20.99
N ILE A 180 23.44 0.61 21.61
CA ILE A 180 22.02 0.82 21.31
C ILE A 180 21.47 1.91 22.21
N MET A 181 21.40 1.68 23.51
CA MET A 181 20.83 2.66 24.42
C MET A 181 21.31 2.49 25.86
N ASN A 182 21.20 3.56 26.63
CA ASN A 182 21.46 3.54 28.05
C ASN A 182 20.19 3.13 28.80
N VAL A 183 20.29 2.08 29.62
CA VAL A 183 19.13 1.49 30.32
C VAL A 183 19.24 1.64 31.84
N GLY A 184 20.24 2.38 32.34
CA GLY A 184 20.51 2.41 33.78
C GLY A 184 21.44 3.52 34.30
N TYR A 185 21.68 4.61 33.56
CA TYR A 185 22.24 5.82 34.18
C TYR A 185 21.14 6.63 34.88
N PRO A 186 21.37 7.10 36.12
CA PRO A 186 20.56 8.15 36.75
C PRO A 186 20.78 9.52 36.09
#